data_AF-A0A9C6TNJ4-F1
#
_entry.id   AF-A0A9C6TNJ4-F1
#
_cell.length_a   1.000
_cell.length_b   1.000
_cell.length_c   1.000
_cell.angle_alpha   90.00
_cell.angle_beta   90.00
_cell.angle_gamma   90.00
#
_symmetry.space_group_name_H-M   'P 1'
#
loop_
_entity.id
_entity.type
_entity.pdbx_description
1 polymer ?
#
loop_
_entity_poly.entity_id
_entity_poly.type
_entity_poly.pdbx_seq_one_letter_code
_entity_poly.pdbx_strand_id
1 'polypeptide(L)'
;MDVEDTLPCLRYLDIKYCPSFVSLSTLVLAAPHLESLTISNCPEIDSFPEGGLPPSLTTLWIKNCQKLARYITSNGLQCQGLACLILYSWDDVKSFPREGCLPASHWSLYLGEFLTLETLDCGGLQHLTSLKELTIEYCLKLENITQEKLPSSITELHIKDSPLRRKLYQMNDPRIQYEN
;
A
#
# COMPACT_ATOMS: atom_id res chain seq x y z
N MET A 1 27.22 -24.80 -6.00
CA MET A 1 26.20 -23.79 -6.31
C MET A 1 26.40 -22.74 -5.24
N ASP A 2 27.15 -21.72 -5.61
CA ASP A 2 27.92 -20.87 -4.71
C ASP A 2 27.07 -19.93 -3.85
N VAL A 3 27.64 -19.54 -2.71
CA VAL A 3 27.09 -18.64 -1.69
C VAL A 3 27.17 -17.16 -2.14
N GLU A 4 27.47 -16.90 -3.42
CA GLU A 4 27.95 -15.59 -3.91
C GLU A 4 26.86 -14.58 -4.28
N ASP A 5 25.60 -14.99 -4.49
CA ASP A 5 24.52 -14.07 -4.90
C ASP A 5 23.58 -13.65 -3.77
N THR A 6 23.95 -13.96 -2.52
CA THR A 6 23.18 -13.55 -1.35
C THR A 6 23.71 -12.23 -0.79
N LEU A 7 22.79 -11.34 -0.45
CA LEU A 7 23.01 -10.06 0.20
C LEU A 7 22.48 -10.15 1.65
N PRO A 8 23.09 -10.97 2.53
CA PRO A 8 22.55 -11.30 3.84
C PRO A 8 22.46 -10.09 4.79
N CYS A 9 23.23 -9.04 4.51
CA CYS A 9 23.22 -7.81 5.31
C CYS A 9 22.29 -6.72 4.74
N LEU A 10 21.68 -6.94 3.57
CA LEU A 10 20.83 -5.92 2.95
C LEU A 10 19.52 -5.78 3.73
N ARG A 11 19.33 -4.61 4.35
CA ARG A 11 18.11 -4.25 5.09
C ARG A 11 17.23 -3.25 4.33
N TYR A 12 17.83 -2.46 3.45
CA TYR A 12 17.16 -1.38 2.72
C TYR A 12 17.49 -1.51 1.24
N LEU A 13 16.46 -1.53 0.40
CA LEU A 13 16.61 -1.58 -1.06
C LEU A 13 15.73 -0.51 -1.69
N ASP A 14 16.31 0.24 -2.61
CA ASP A 14 15.65 1.32 -3.32
C ASP A 14 15.85 1.16 -4.83
N ILE A 15 14.75 1.01 -5.55
CA ILE A 15 14.71 0.78 -6.99
C ILE A 15 13.98 1.97 -7.60
N LYS A 16 14.74 2.89 -8.21
CA LYS A 16 14.21 4.15 -8.75
C LYS A 16 14.58 4.34 -10.20
N TYR A 17 13.60 4.80 -10.99
CA TYR A 17 13.81 5.21 -12.38
C TYR A 17 14.43 4.10 -13.24
N CYS A 18 13.94 2.86 -13.08
CA CYS A 18 14.40 1.71 -13.85
C CYS A 18 13.39 1.39 -14.97
N PRO A 19 13.57 1.92 -16.20
CA PRO A 19 12.58 1.81 -17.28
C PRO A 19 12.44 0.41 -17.87
N SER A 20 13.40 -0.49 -17.62
CA SER A 20 13.41 -1.87 -18.13
C SER A 20 13.38 -2.92 -17.02
N PHE A 21 13.18 -2.51 -15.77
CA PHE A 21 13.14 -3.43 -14.64
C PHE A 21 11.76 -4.09 -14.57
N VAL A 22 11.73 -5.40 -14.82
CA VAL A 22 10.48 -6.16 -14.98
C VAL A 22 10.13 -7.02 -13.77
N SER A 23 11.09 -7.42 -12.94
CA SER A 23 10.82 -8.46 -11.94
C SER A 23 11.70 -8.37 -10.70
N LEU A 24 11.09 -8.75 -9.57
CA LEU A 24 11.74 -8.97 -8.27
C LEU A 24 11.96 -10.46 -7.96
N SER A 25 11.83 -11.36 -8.92
CA SER A 25 11.72 -12.82 -8.73
C SER A 25 12.75 -13.45 -7.78
N THR A 26 13.98 -12.94 -7.72
CA THR A 26 15.05 -13.47 -6.85
C THR A 26 15.16 -12.76 -5.49
N LEU A 27 14.32 -11.76 -5.20
CA LEU A 27 14.46 -10.89 -4.03
C LEU A 27 14.45 -11.67 -2.71
N VAL A 28 13.56 -12.67 -2.58
CA VAL A 28 13.45 -13.48 -1.36
C VAL A 28 14.73 -14.28 -1.10
N LEU A 29 15.37 -14.78 -2.16
CA LEU A 29 16.61 -15.57 -2.06
C LEU A 29 17.83 -14.67 -1.88
N ALA A 30 17.89 -13.58 -2.62
CA ALA A 30 19.02 -12.65 -2.62
C ALA A 30 19.05 -11.80 -1.34
N ALA A 31 17.90 -11.37 -0.80
CA ALA A 31 17.82 -10.47 0.33
C ALA A 31 16.79 -10.96 1.38
N PRO A 32 17.05 -12.09 2.06
CA PRO A 32 16.10 -12.68 3.02
C PRO A 32 15.85 -11.83 4.27
N HIS A 33 16.73 -10.85 4.49
CA HIS A 33 16.80 -9.98 5.66
C HIS A 33 16.36 -8.54 5.39
N LEU A 34 15.78 -8.30 4.21
CA LEU A 34 15.32 -6.99 3.77
C LEU A 34 14.14 -6.49 4.63
N GLU A 35 14.30 -5.32 5.24
CA GLU A 35 13.32 -4.70 6.12
C GLU A 35 12.53 -3.59 5.41
N SER A 36 13.13 -2.91 4.43
CA SER A 36 12.49 -1.83 3.69
C SER A 36 12.76 -1.91 2.19
N LEU A 37 11.70 -1.80 1.40
CA LEU A 37 11.73 -1.83 -0.06
C LEU A 37 11.02 -0.58 -0.60
N THR A 38 11.74 0.19 -1.40
CA THR A 38 11.17 1.31 -2.18
C THR A 38 11.26 1.00 -3.66
N ILE A 39 10.15 1.20 -4.38
CA ILE A 39 10.05 1.06 -5.83
C ILE A 39 9.41 2.33 -6.38
N SER A 40 10.11 3.06 -7.25
CA SER A 40 9.67 4.36 -7.72
C SER A 40 9.92 4.53 -9.21
N ASN A 41 8.91 4.99 -9.95
CA ASN A 41 9.04 5.31 -11.37
C ASN A 41 9.62 4.15 -12.21
N CYS A 42 9.17 2.94 -11.94
CA CYS A 42 9.52 1.73 -12.68
C CYS A 42 8.27 1.30 -13.47
N PRO A 43 8.18 1.64 -14.78
CA PRO A 43 6.97 1.40 -15.56
C PRO A 43 6.76 -0.07 -15.95
N GLU A 44 7.85 -0.86 -16.02
CA GLU A 44 7.83 -2.22 -16.52
C GLU A 44 7.66 -3.30 -15.45
N ILE A 45 7.82 -2.97 -14.17
CA ILE A 45 7.56 -3.92 -13.08
C ILE A 45 6.06 -4.15 -12.93
N ASP A 46 5.65 -5.40 -13.06
CA ASP A 46 4.24 -5.78 -13.13
C ASP A 46 3.83 -6.82 -12.10
N SER A 47 4.75 -7.33 -11.27
CA SER A 47 4.47 -8.42 -10.35
C SER A 47 5.49 -8.53 -9.23
N PHE A 48 5.06 -9.18 -8.13
CA PHE A 48 5.95 -9.67 -7.08
C PHE A 48 6.29 -11.15 -7.31
N PRO A 49 7.33 -11.69 -6.66
CA PRO A 49 7.68 -13.11 -6.78
C PRO A 49 6.53 -14.02 -6.32
N GLU A 50 6.38 -15.19 -6.94
CA GLU A 50 5.39 -16.20 -6.52
C GLU A 50 5.58 -16.65 -5.07
N GLY A 51 6.81 -16.62 -4.56
CA GLY A 51 7.14 -16.87 -3.14
C GLY A 51 6.83 -15.71 -2.19
N GLY A 52 6.25 -14.62 -2.69
CA GLY A 52 5.95 -13.41 -1.93
C GLY A 52 7.15 -12.49 -1.75
N LEU A 53 7.03 -11.57 -0.79
CA LEU A 53 8.12 -10.69 -0.35
C LEU A 53 8.90 -11.31 0.82
N PRO A 54 10.15 -10.88 1.07
CA PRO A 54 10.92 -11.34 2.22
C PRO A 54 10.12 -11.21 3.53
N PRO A 55 10.12 -12.22 4.41
CA PRO A 55 9.32 -12.21 5.64
C PRO A 55 9.79 -11.18 6.67
N SER A 56 11.02 -10.68 6.51
CA SER A 56 11.58 -9.59 7.32
C SER A 56 11.11 -8.20 6.87
N LEU A 57 10.43 -8.09 5.73
CA LEU A 57 10.03 -6.82 5.16
C LEU A 57 8.95 -6.19 6.04
N THR A 58 9.25 -5.00 6.57
CA THR A 58 8.37 -4.20 7.40
C THR A 58 7.85 -2.96 6.66
N THR A 59 8.58 -2.43 5.68
CA THR A 59 8.15 -1.21 4.97
C THR A 59 8.19 -1.42 3.47
N LEU A 60 7.10 -1.07 2.78
CA LEU A 60 7.00 -1.10 1.33
C LEU A 60 6.45 0.22 0.83
N TRP A 61 7.25 0.89 0.01
CA TRP A 61 6.87 2.13 -0.66
C TRP A 61 6.86 1.92 -2.17
N ILE A 62 5.69 2.11 -2.78
CA ILE A 62 5.53 2.05 -4.24
C ILE A 62 5.02 3.39 -4.75
N LYS A 63 5.81 4.04 -5.61
CA LYS A 63 5.45 5.33 -6.23
C LYS A 63 5.46 5.22 -7.75
N ASN A 64 4.38 5.66 -8.41
CA ASN A 64 4.29 5.79 -9.86
C ASN A 64 4.75 4.52 -10.62
N CYS A 65 4.18 3.36 -10.26
CA CYS A 65 4.45 2.06 -10.90
C CYS A 65 3.10 1.44 -11.31
N GLN A 66 2.56 1.87 -12.46
CA GLN A 66 1.16 1.59 -12.83
C GLN A 66 0.88 0.11 -13.12
N LYS A 67 1.83 -0.65 -13.68
CA LYS A 67 1.67 -2.11 -13.87
C LYS A 67 1.60 -2.83 -12.52
N LEU A 68 2.50 -2.50 -11.59
CA LEU A 68 2.49 -3.06 -10.24
C LEU A 68 1.23 -2.67 -9.44
N ALA A 69 0.71 -1.46 -9.63
CA ALA A 69 -0.57 -1.04 -9.06
C ALA A 69 -1.72 -1.96 -9.50
N ARG A 70 -1.82 -2.26 -10.81
CA ARG A 70 -2.81 -3.21 -11.34
C ARG A 70 -2.65 -4.62 -10.78
N TYR A 71 -1.40 -5.06 -10.58
CA TYR A 71 -1.12 -6.33 -9.94
C TYR A 71 -1.62 -6.38 -8.50
N ILE A 72 -1.28 -5.39 -7.67
CA ILE A 72 -1.69 -5.36 -6.26
C ILE A 72 -3.22 -5.30 -6.14
N THR A 73 -3.86 -4.49 -6.98
CA THR A 73 -5.33 -4.36 -6.98
C THR A 73 -6.07 -5.60 -7.51
N SER A 74 -5.40 -6.48 -8.26
CA SER A 74 -6.00 -7.71 -8.82
C SER A 74 -5.65 -8.98 -8.05
N ASN A 75 -4.37 -9.13 -7.66
CA ASN A 75 -3.82 -10.35 -7.06
C ASN A 75 -3.55 -10.20 -5.56
N GLY A 76 -3.55 -8.97 -5.05
CA GLY A 76 -3.16 -8.66 -3.70
C GLY A 76 -1.67 -8.77 -3.43
N LEU A 77 -1.28 -8.39 -2.21
CA LEU A 77 0.08 -8.43 -1.73
C LEU A 77 0.27 -9.61 -0.78
N GLN A 78 1.18 -10.52 -1.15
CA GLN A 78 1.51 -11.70 -0.34
C GLN A 78 2.77 -11.42 0.48
N CYS A 79 2.60 -10.99 1.73
CA CYS A 79 3.72 -10.81 2.67
C CYS A 79 3.28 -11.02 4.13
N GLN A 80 4.18 -11.58 4.94
CA GLN A 80 3.98 -11.84 6.36
C GLN A 80 4.94 -10.96 7.18
N GLY A 81 4.59 -9.71 7.49
CA GLY A 81 5.40 -8.86 8.39
C GLY A 81 5.41 -7.34 8.19
N LEU A 82 5.06 -6.84 7.01
CA LEU A 82 5.07 -5.44 6.54
C LEU A 82 4.47 -4.29 7.40
N ALA A 83 5.02 -3.89 8.55
CA ALA A 83 4.66 -2.68 9.34
C ALA A 83 3.98 -1.46 8.64
N CYS A 84 4.37 -1.10 7.41
CA CYS A 84 3.91 0.11 6.73
C CYS A 84 3.82 -0.10 5.22
N LEU A 85 2.67 0.27 4.64
CA LEU A 85 2.44 0.28 3.19
C LEU A 85 2.15 1.69 2.70
N ILE A 86 3.02 2.20 1.82
CA ILE A 86 2.93 3.53 1.23
C ILE A 86 2.72 3.40 -0.28
N LEU A 87 1.55 3.80 -0.74
CA LEU A 87 1.18 3.77 -2.16
C LEU A 87 1.01 5.20 -2.66
N TYR A 88 1.65 5.54 -3.78
CA TYR A 88 1.72 6.93 -4.24
C TYR A 88 1.63 7.07 -5.77
N SER A 89 0.91 8.09 -6.25
CA SER A 89 0.76 8.45 -7.67
C SER A 89 0.24 7.27 -8.53
N TRP A 90 -0.93 6.73 -8.17
CA TRP A 90 -1.61 5.66 -8.94
C TRP A 90 -2.81 6.22 -9.69
N ASP A 91 -2.84 5.98 -11.00
CA ASP A 91 -3.74 6.70 -11.93
C ASP A 91 -4.79 5.79 -12.60
N ASP A 92 -4.81 4.50 -12.25
CA ASP A 92 -5.73 3.52 -12.84
C ASP A 92 -6.39 2.66 -11.75
N VAL A 93 -6.80 3.32 -10.67
CA VAL A 93 -7.48 2.69 -9.52
C VAL A 93 -8.66 3.55 -9.12
N LYS A 94 -9.88 3.03 -9.29
CA LYS A 94 -11.12 3.74 -8.92
C LYS A 94 -11.65 3.40 -7.52
N SER A 95 -11.35 2.20 -7.04
CA SER A 95 -11.75 1.71 -5.72
C SER A 95 -10.63 0.90 -5.10
N PHE A 96 -10.35 1.13 -3.82
CA PHE A 96 -9.27 0.45 -3.10
C PHE A 96 -9.47 0.52 -1.57
N PRO A 97 -9.00 -0.46 -0.78
CA PRO A 97 -8.56 -1.80 -1.19
C PRO A 97 -9.74 -2.78 -1.30
N ARG A 98 -9.73 -3.65 -2.32
CA ARG A 98 -10.65 -4.81 -2.36
C ARG A 98 -10.25 -5.83 -1.30
N GLU A 99 -11.22 -6.61 -0.81
CA GLU A 99 -10.96 -7.77 0.02
C GLU A 99 -9.86 -8.68 -0.56
N GLY A 100 -8.91 -9.09 0.28
CA GLY A 100 -7.77 -9.91 -0.11
C GLY A 100 -6.61 -9.16 -0.79
N CYS A 101 -6.76 -7.86 -1.12
CA CYS A 101 -5.66 -7.09 -1.71
C CYS A 101 -4.52 -6.81 -0.74
N LEU A 102 -4.86 -6.65 0.54
CA LEU A 102 -3.91 -6.33 1.60
C LEU A 102 -3.83 -7.51 2.57
N PRO A 103 -2.62 -7.93 2.98
CA PRO A 103 -2.45 -9.02 3.93
C PRO A 103 -2.81 -8.57 5.35
N ALA A 104 -3.24 -9.52 6.19
CA ALA A 104 -3.71 -9.25 7.54
C ALA A 104 -2.56 -9.18 8.54
N SER A 105 -2.35 -7.99 9.15
CA SER A 105 -1.10 -7.69 9.84
C SER A 105 -1.06 -6.26 10.45
N HIS A 106 -0.07 -5.97 11.30
CA HIS A 106 -0.05 -4.89 12.30
C HIS A 106 0.37 -3.48 11.83
N TRP A 107 -0.34 -2.82 10.91
CA TRP A 107 0.33 -1.80 10.09
C TRP A 107 -0.40 -0.46 9.93
N SER A 108 0.30 0.50 9.32
CA SER A 108 -0.18 1.79 8.82
C SER A 108 -0.36 1.74 7.30
N LEU A 109 -1.46 2.29 6.78
CA LEU A 109 -1.71 2.41 5.34
C LEU A 109 -1.68 3.89 4.92
N TYR A 110 -0.83 4.21 3.96
CA TYR A 110 -0.74 5.54 3.37
C TYR A 110 -1.12 5.48 1.89
N LEU A 111 -2.11 6.28 1.49
CA LEU A 111 -2.54 6.47 0.10
C LEU A 111 -2.32 7.93 -0.30
N GLY A 112 -1.44 8.18 -1.27
CA GLY A 112 -1.13 9.53 -1.70
C GLY A 112 -1.23 9.76 -3.21
N GLU A 113 -1.73 10.91 -3.62
CA GLU A 113 -1.82 11.32 -5.04
C GLU A 113 -2.52 10.27 -5.93
N PHE A 114 -3.64 9.69 -5.50
CA PHE A 114 -4.44 8.84 -6.40
C PHE A 114 -5.37 9.71 -7.25
N LEU A 115 -5.06 9.86 -8.53
CA LEU A 115 -5.78 10.77 -9.43
C LEU A 115 -7.16 10.25 -9.87
N THR A 116 -7.39 8.94 -9.75
CA THR A 116 -8.64 8.28 -10.17
C THR A 116 -9.42 7.62 -9.06
N LEU A 117 -8.89 7.57 -7.83
CA LEU A 117 -9.54 6.89 -6.72
C LEU A 117 -10.80 7.65 -6.32
N GLU A 118 -11.95 7.03 -6.50
CA GLU A 118 -13.28 7.62 -6.25
C GLU A 118 -13.88 7.07 -4.95
N THR A 119 -13.59 5.81 -4.62
CA THR A 119 -14.15 5.10 -3.47
C THR A 119 -13.07 4.42 -2.62
N LEU A 120 -13.14 4.60 -1.31
CA LEU A 120 -12.38 3.81 -0.35
C LEU A 120 -13.23 2.59 0.02
N ASP A 121 -12.77 1.41 -0.37
CA ASP A 121 -13.51 0.18 -0.13
C ASP A 121 -13.27 -0.34 1.29
N CYS A 122 -14.22 -0.04 2.16
CA CYS A 122 -14.17 -0.47 3.55
C CYS A 122 -14.32 -1.99 3.71
N GLY A 123 -14.84 -2.72 2.72
CA GLY A 123 -14.91 -4.19 2.77
C GLY A 123 -13.51 -4.82 2.85
N GLY A 124 -12.57 -4.33 2.05
CA GLY A 124 -11.18 -4.82 2.12
C GLY A 124 -10.42 -4.37 3.37
N LEU A 125 -10.85 -3.30 4.02
CA LEU A 125 -10.26 -2.84 5.27
C LEU A 125 -10.83 -3.55 6.51
N GLN A 126 -12.07 -4.06 6.45
CA GLN A 126 -12.74 -4.67 7.61
C GLN A 126 -12.00 -5.90 8.17
N HIS A 127 -11.34 -6.67 7.31
CA HIS A 127 -10.57 -7.84 7.72
C HIS A 127 -9.19 -7.50 8.30
N LEU A 128 -8.74 -6.24 8.14
CA LEU A 128 -7.47 -5.75 8.66
C LEU A 128 -7.65 -5.32 10.12
N THR A 129 -7.84 -6.30 11.00
CA THR A 129 -8.12 -6.08 12.43
C THR A 129 -7.00 -5.33 13.17
N SER A 130 -5.77 -5.39 12.64
CA SER A 130 -4.61 -4.71 13.21
C SER A 130 -4.23 -3.39 12.51
N LEU A 131 -4.98 -2.93 11.49
CA LEU A 131 -4.76 -1.62 10.86
C LEU A 131 -5.11 -0.50 11.85
N LYS A 132 -4.13 0.33 12.23
CA LYS A 132 -4.31 1.41 13.22
C LYS A 132 -4.34 2.80 12.61
N GLU A 133 -3.48 3.03 11.63
CA GLU A 133 -3.29 4.33 11.01
C GLU A 133 -3.71 4.26 9.54
N LEU A 134 -4.57 5.18 9.13
CA LEU A 134 -4.92 5.40 7.73
C LEU A 134 -4.62 6.85 7.37
N THR A 135 -3.72 7.05 6.43
CA THR A 135 -3.40 8.37 5.88
C THR A 135 -3.81 8.44 4.42
N ILE A 136 -4.51 9.51 4.06
CA ILE A 136 -4.97 9.80 2.70
C ILE A 136 -4.56 11.23 2.36
N GLU A 137 -3.71 11.41 1.36
CA GLU A 137 -3.25 12.73 0.92
C GLU A 137 -3.44 12.94 -0.59
N TYR A 138 -3.96 14.10 -0.99
CA TYR A 138 -4.06 14.49 -2.41
C TYR A 138 -4.86 13.51 -3.30
N CYS A 139 -5.81 12.78 -2.71
CA CYS A 139 -6.75 11.91 -3.44
C CYS A 139 -7.99 12.72 -3.84
N LEU A 140 -7.86 13.50 -4.91
CA LEU A 140 -8.78 14.58 -5.26
C LEU A 140 -10.17 14.13 -5.74
N LYS A 141 -10.32 12.86 -6.15
CA LYS A 141 -11.62 12.28 -6.55
C LYS A 141 -12.25 11.40 -5.47
N LEU A 142 -11.52 11.14 -4.39
CA LEU A 142 -11.97 10.20 -3.37
C LEU A 142 -13.02 10.89 -2.52
N GLU A 143 -14.29 10.50 -2.70
CA GLU A 143 -15.43 11.14 -2.03
C GLU A 143 -16.36 10.13 -1.34
N ASN A 144 -16.19 8.84 -1.62
CA ASN A 144 -17.07 7.77 -1.18
C ASN A 144 -16.36 6.72 -0.34
N ILE A 145 -17.15 6.03 0.51
CA ILE A 145 -16.80 4.75 1.13
C ILE A 145 -17.91 3.73 0.82
N THR A 146 -17.56 2.45 0.70
CA THR A 146 -18.54 1.39 0.41
C THR A 146 -19.48 1.05 1.57
N GLN A 147 -19.12 1.44 2.80
CA GLN A 147 -19.83 1.10 4.04
C GLN A 147 -20.34 2.36 4.75
N GLU A 148 -21.25 2.19 5.71
CA GLU A 148 -21.80 3.30 6.51
C GLU A 148 -20.79 3.91 7.50
N LYS A 149 -19.64 3.27 7.69
CA LYS A 149 -18.57 3.77 8.56
C LYS A 149 -17.23 3.17 8.16
N LEU A 150 -16.15 3.88 8.48
CA LEU A 150 -14.81 3.30 8.43
C LEU A 150 -14.66 2.21 9.52
N PRO A 151 -13.84 1.18 9.28
CA PRO A 151 -13.56 0.13 10.26
C PRO A 151 -13.13 0.68 11.63
N SER A 152 -13.53 0.00 12.71
CA SER A 152 -13.19 0.41 14.08
C SER A 152 -11.75 0.08 14.48
N SER A 153 -11.03 -0.71 13.68
CA SER A 153 -9.60 -0.98 13.89
C SER A 153 -8.76 0.29 13.74
N ILE A 154 -9.14 1.17 12.81
CA ILE A 154 -8.49 2.45 12.52
C ILE A 154 -8.73 3.42 13.68
N THR A 155 -7.67 3.71 14.42
CA THR A 155 -7.67 4.64 15.56
C THR A 155 -7.18 6.02 15.17
N GLU A 156 -6.28 6.10 14.18
CA GLU A 156 -5.66 7.32 13.70
C GLU A 156 -5.99 7.50 12.22
N LEU A 157 -6.56 8.64 11.88
CA LEU A 157 -7.03 8.94 10.53
C LEU A 157 -6.57 10.34 10.15
N HIS A 158 -5.73 10.41 9.12
CA HIS A 158 -5.22 11.66 8.59
C HIS A 158 -5.72 11.83 7.16
N ILE A 159 -6.49 12.90 6.90
CA ILE A 159 -7.00 13.18 5.55
C ILE A 159 -6.65 14.60 5.13
N LYS A 160 -5.75 14.71 4.16
CA LYS A 160 -5.32 15.97 3.58
C LYS A 160 -5.71 16.04 2.11
N ASP A 161 -6.28 17.18 1.70
CA ASP A 161 -6.60 17.47 0.30
C ASP A 161 -7.38 16.33 -0.41
N SER A 162 -8.45 15.85 0.23
CA SER A 162 -9.35 14.83 -0.30
C SER A 162 -10.83 15.13 0.03
N PRO A 163 -11.76 15.03 -0.94
CA PRO A 163 -13.20 15.24 -0.69
C PRO A 163 -13.80 14.31 0.38
N LEU A 164 -13.21 13.13 0.58
CA LEU A 164 -13.66 12.14 1.56
C LEU A 164 -13.75 12.71 2.97
N ARG A 165 -12.89 13.67 3.32
CA ARG A 165 -12.94 14.35 4.62
C ARG A 165 -14.32 14.96 4.88
N ARG A 166 -14.95 15.59 3.86
CA ARG A 166 -16.29 16.17 3.98
C ARG A 166 -17.36 15.11 4.16
N LYS A 167 -17.24 13.99 3.43
CA LYS A 167 -18.16 12.86 3.54
C LYS A 167 -18.14 12.29 4.97
N LEU A 168 -16.95 12.04 5.52
CA LEU A 168 -16.80 11.52 6.87
C LEU A 168 -17.25 12.52 7.94
N TYR A 169 -17.04 13.82 7.72
CA TYR A 169 -17.60 14.87 8.58
C TYR A 169 -19.14 14.84 8.60
N GLN A 170 -19.80 14.71 7.44
CA GLN A 170 -21.26 14.60 7.34
C GLN A 170 -21.80 13.33 8.03
N MET A 171 -20.99 12.27 8.09
CA MET A 171 -21.30 11.01 8.74
C MET A 171 -21.00 11.04 10.25
N ASN A 172 -20.55 12.18 10.79
CA ASN A 172 -20.13 12.35 12.18
C ASN A 172 -19.04 11.35 12.61
N ASP A 173 -18.10 11.01 11.71
CA ASP A 173 -16.98 10.14 12.09
C ASP A 173 -16.12 10.84 13.16
N PRO A 174 -15.95 10.25 14.36
CA PRO A 174 -15.29 10.90 15.48
C PRO A 174 -13.82 11.21 15.21
N ARG A 175 -13.19 10.53 14.25
CA ARG A 175 -11.76 10.67 13.95
C ARG A 175 -11.43 11.93 13.14
N ILE A 176 -12.43 12.54 12.48
CA ILE A 176 -12.23 13.74 11.65
C ILE A 176 -12.40 15.04 12.45
N GLN A 177 -12.90 14.96 13.68
CA GLN A 177 -13.37 16.12 14.43
C GLN A 177 -12.27 16.99 15.07
N TYR A 178 -10.99 16.63 14.93
CA TYR A 178 -9.89 17.25 15.70
C TYR A 178 -8.66 17.69 14.88
N GLU A 179 -8.71 17.63 13.55
CA GLU A 179 -7.59 18.09 12.71
C GLU A 179 -7.76 19.57 12.35
N ASN A 180 -7.08 20.44 13.12
CA ASN A 180 -6.89 21.87 12.83
C ASN A 180 -5.85 22.07 11.71
#